data_AF-A0A9P5UWN7-F1
#
_entry.id   AF-A0A9P5UWN7-F1
#
_cell.length_a   1.000
_cell.length_b   1.000
_cell.length_c   1.000
_cell.angle_alpha   90.00
_cell.angle_beta   90.00
_cell.angle_gamma   90.00
#
_symmetry.space_group_name_H-M   'P 1'
#
loop_
_entity.id
_entity.type
_entity.pdbx_description
1 polymer ?
#
loop_
_entity_poly.entity_id
_entity_poly.type
_entity_poly.pdbx_seq_one_letter_code
_entity_poly.pdbx_strand_id
1 'polypeptide(L)'
;MGTWSRNLTWEAARQEEQRFFESYLWNAVPTDRKGRDAVKKFLGNVLFEHISRELSILKREVDATIDTFKKDLAVLGTPIASTTVARGKLHEAAMRLQPQLIAFLNADYDHAYLAAHKDKPIPTSGEDVYFIRSSLLGLYKKYCSDMSSKVAGFHPSEIEGLVARYEGNNLSGLVDYLTFKSIVNGHFLNNWRVITKTHVEAMHSHLYDALSHFIAYKANSTARDVFTHVFGRFSRLQGIEVKKTIESIIDGEAYPLTLSRHYSEAIHKARSKNNRLPALPRDPSVTDLSNSAGLLMTDWDDVLAADEMIPCLRAYLKTARERIFDKVLMETIEHHMVKGMWGS
;
A
#
# COMPACT_ATOMS: atom_id res chain seq x y z
N MET A 1 29.98 -29.61 81.47
CA MET A 1 30.72 -30.74 80.87
C MET A 1 29.71 -31.80 80.45
N GLY A 2 29.43 -31.92 79.16
CA GLY A 2 28.54 -32.94 78.60
C GLY A 2 29.18 -33.46 77.32
N THR A 3 30.01 -34.48 77.45
CA THR A 3 30.68 -35.20 76.37
C THR A 3 29.64 -36.04 75.61
N TRP A 4 28.91 -35.42 74.67
CA TRP A 4 28.07 -36.14 73.72
C TRP A 4 28.94 -36.68 72.58
N SER A 5 29.68 -37.75 72.87
CA SER A 5 30.20 -38.66 71.84
C SER A 5 30.35 -40.05 72.47
N ARG A 6 29.21 -40.59 72.92
CA ARG A 6 29.08 -42.02 73.14
C ARG A 6 29.07 -42.67 71.76
N ASN A 7 30.22 -43.22 71.34
CA ASN A 7 30.29 -44.15 70.20
C ASN A 7 29.59 -45.46 70.60
N LEU A 8 28.27 -45.42 70.78
CA LEU A 8 27.48 -46.62 70.97
C LEU A 8 27.42 -47.36 69.63
N THR A 9 27.63 -48.68 69.68
CA THR A 9 27.33 -49.53 68.54
C THR A 9 25.83 -49.46 68.22
N TRP A 10 25.49 -49.62 66.94
CA TRP A 10 24.09 -49.52 66.49
C TRP A 10 23.13 -50.44 67.26
N GLU A 11 23.61 -51.60 67.69
CA GLU A 11 22.84 -52.57 68.48
C GLU A 11 22.62 -52.12 69.92
N ALA A 12 23.64 -51.55 70.56
CA ALA A 12 23.52 -51.01 71.91
C ALA A 12 22.54 -49.82 71.94
N ALA A 13 22.58 -48.95 70.93
CA ALA A 13 21.67 -47.82 70.81
C ALA A 13 20.22 -48.28 70.62
N ARG A 14 19.99 -49.35 69.85
CA ARG A 14 18.66 -49.95 69.66
C ARG A 14 18.10 -50.52 70.97
N GLN A 15 18.94 -51.18 71.78
CA GLN A 15 18.50 -51.73 73.06
C GLN A 15 18.18 -50.64 74.09
N GLU A 16 18.96 -49.57 74.14
CA GLU A 16 18.70 -48.42 75.03
C GLU A 16 17.44 -47.67 74.61
N GLU A 17 17.21 -47.50 73.30
CA GLU A 17 15.98 -46.96 72.73
C GLU A 17 14.76 -47.82 73.09
N GLN A 18 14.86 -49.15 72.95
CA GLN A 18 13.79 -50.08 73.28
C GLN A 18 13.41 -50.00 74.76
N ARG A 19 14.39 -49.99 75.67
CA ARG A 19 14.17 -49.83 77.13
C ARG A 19 13.55 -48.48 77.48
N PHE A 20 14.00 -47.39 76.84
CA PHE A 20 13.42 -46.06 77.03
C PHE A 20 11.93 -46.06 76.68
N PHE A 21 11.60 -46.69 75.56
CA PHE A 21 10.23 -46.78 75.06
C PHE A 21 9.35 -47.73 75.87
N GLU A 22 9.90 -48.74 76.54
CA GLU A 22 9.19 -49.63 77.47
C GLU A 22 8.82 -48.96 78.81
N SER A 23 9.34 -47.76 79.09
CA SER A 23 9.00 -47.01 80.31
C SER A 23 7.53 -46.55 80.33
N TYR A 24 6.98 -46.40 81.55
CA TYR A 24 5.54 -46.34 81.81
C TYR A 24 4.78 -45.21 81.07
N LEU A 25 5.45 -44.10 80.74
CA LEU A 25 4.85 -42.96 80.04
C LEU A 25 4.82 -43.15 78.52
N TRP A 26 5.80 -43.86 77.96
CA TRP A 26 6.00 -43.97 76.52
C TRP A 26 5.42 -45.25 75.92
N ASN A 27 4.97 -46.18 76.75
CA ASN A 27 4.29 -47.40 76.31
C ASN A 27 2.90 -47.13 75.67
N ALA A 28 2.32 -45.94 75.91
CA ALA A 28 1.08 -45.52 75.25
C ALA A 28 1.26 -45.12 73.78
N VAL A 29 2.50 -44.92 73.30
CA VAL A 29 2.78 -44.56 71.91
C VAL A 29 2.66 -45.80 71.01
N PRO A 30 1.85 -45.74 69.94
CA PRO A 30 1.69 -46.83 68.99
C PRO A 30 3.03 -47.34 68.43
N THR A 31 3.19 -48.66 68.37
CA THR A 31 4.44 -49.35 67.97
C THR A 31 4.84 -49.08 66.52
N ASP A 32 3.91 -48.65 65.67
CA ASP A 32 4.12 -48.20 64.29
C ASP A 32 4.76 -46.80 64.19
N ARG A 33 4.82 -46.05 65.30
CA ARG A 33 5.41 -44.70 65.37
C ARG A 33 6.53 -44.59 66.40
N LYS A 34 6.90 -45.71 67.00
CA LYS A 34 7.81 -45.78 68.14
C LYS A 34 9.16 -46.34 67.71
N GLY A 35 10.22 -45.64 68.06
CA GLY A 35 11.58 -46.06 67.75
C GLY A 35 12.03 -45.78 66.32
N ARG A 36 13.35 -45.76 66.14
CA ARG A 36 14.02 -45.40 64.90
C ARG A 36 13.65 -46.29 63.72
N ASP A 37 13.50 -47.60 63.94
CA ASP A 37 13.17 -48.55 62.87
C ASP A 37 11.75 -48.30 62.32
N ALA A 38 10.79 -47.95 63.18
CA ALA A 38 9.44 -47.56 62.79
C ALA A 38 9.43 -46.24 62.03
N VAL A 39 10.16 -45.22 62.52
CA VAL A 39 10.31 -43.92 61.85
C VAL A 39 10.99 -44.07 60.48
N LYS A 40 12.01 -44.93 60.36
CA LYS A 40 12.68 -45.22 59.08
C LYS A 40 11.72 -45.87 58.09
N LYS A 41 10.88 -46.81 58.54
CA LYS A 41 9.87 -47.46 57.69
C LYS A 41 8.78 -46.46 57.27
N PHE A 42 8.32 -45.62 58.20
CA PHE A 42 7.34 -44.57 57.92
C PHE A 42 7.87 -43.53 56.93
N LEU A 43 9.06 -42.98 57.16
CA LEU A 43 9.72 -42.04 56.23
C LEU A 43 9.98 -42.69 54.86
N GLY A 44 10.37 -43.96 54.84
CA GLY A 44 10.53 -44.72 53.59
C GLY A 44 9.23 -44.80 52.80
N ASN A 45 8.12 -45.10 53.47
CA ASN A 45 6.79 -45.15 52.84
C ASN A 45 6.33 -43.76 52.37
N VAL A 46 6.45 -42.73 53.20
CA VAL A 46 6.08 -41.35 52.85
C VAL A 46 6.91 -40.85 51.66
N LEU A 47 8.22 -41.11 51.67
CA LEU A 47 9.10 -40.75 50.56
C LEU A 47 8.73 -41.50 49.29
N PHE A 48 8.43 -42.80 49.38
CA PHE A 48 8.01 -43.59 48.23
C PHE A 48 6.67 -43.11 47.65
N GLU A 49 5.67 -42.85 48.50
CA GLU A 49 4.38 -42.30 48.08
C GLU A 49 4.54 -40.92 47.43
N HIS A 50 5.37 -40.06 48.03
CA HIS A 50 5.66 -38.74 47.49
C HIS A 50 6.37 -38.85 46.13
N ILE A 51 7.44 -39.64 46.01
CA ILE A 51 8.15 -39.86 44.75
C ILE A 51 7.20 -40.44 43.70
N SER A 52 6.40 -41.44 44.04
CA SER A 52 5.46 -42.07 43.10
C SER A 52 4.45 -41.06 42.55
N ARG A 53 3.89 -40.22 43.43
CA ARG A 53 2.95 -39.16 43.04
C ARG A 53 3.61 -38.10 42.17
N GLU A 54 4.73 -37.52 42.63
CA GLU A 54 5.42 -36.46 41.90
C GLU A 54 5.99 -36.95 40.56
N LEU A 55 6.47 -38.20 40.47
CA LEU A 55 7.00 -38.77 39.23
C LEU A 55 5.90 -38.93 38.16
N SER A 56 4.67 -39.26 38.57
CA SER A 56 3.52 -39.32 37.65
C SER A 56 3.10 -37.95 37.12
N ILE A 57 3.28 -36.90 37.93
CA ILE A 57 3.01 -35.50 37.55
C ILE A 57 4.12 -35.03 36.61
N LEU A 58 5.38 -35.21 37.01
CA LEU A 58 6.55 -34.86 36.22
C LEU A 58 6.53 -35.52 34.84
N LYS A 59 6.14 -36.81 34.75
CA LYS A 59 6.01 -37.49 33.46
C LYS A 59 4.98 -36.79 32.55
N ARG A 60 3.82 -36.42 33.09
CA ARG A 60 2.78 -35.69 32.33
C ARG A 60 3.27 -34.31 31.88
N GLU A 61 4.00 -33.59 32.72
CA GLU A 61 4.57 -32.29 32.37
C GLU A 61 5.63 -32.41 31.28
N VAL A 62 6.51 -33.43 31.38
CA VAL A 62 7.51 -33.72 30.34
C VAL A 62 6.83 -34.07 29.01
N ASP A 63 5.81 -34.93 29.03
CA ASP A 63 5.06 -35.31 27.83
C ASP A 63 4.35 -34.09 27.20
N ALA A 64 3.70 -33.24 28.01
CA ALA A 64 3.07 -32.01 27.54
C ALA A 64 4.09 -31.01 26.95
N THR A 65 5.27 -30.91 27.56
CA THR A 65 6.36 -30.06 27.08
C THR A 65 6.91 -30.58 25.75
N ILE A 66 7.10 -31.90 25.62
CA ILE A 66 7.50 -32.56 24.37
C ILE A 66 6.48 -32.29 23.27
N ASP A 67 5.19 -32.38 23.57
CA ASP A 67 4.13 -32.13 22.59
C ASP A 67 4.08 -30.67 22.15
N THR A 68 4.38 -29.74 23.06
CA THR A 68 4.52 -28.31 22.73
C THR A 68 5.71 -28.10 21.79
N PHE A 69 6.88 -28.65 22.13
CA PHE A 69 8.05 -28.57 21.25
C PHE A 69 7.85 -29.24 19.90
N LYS A 70 7.11 -30.35 19.82
CA LYS A 70 6.76 -30.99 18.54
C LYS A 70 5.88 -30.08 17.68
N LYS A 71 4.92 -29.37 18.27
CA LYS A 71 4.10 -28.38 17.54
C LYS A 71 4.96 -27.24 17.02
N ASP A 72 5.85 -26.70 17.86
CA ASP A 72 6.76 -25.62 17.47
C ASP A 72 7.72 -26.06 16.35
N LEU A 73 8.28 -27.28 16.45
CA LEU A 73 9.10 -27.89 15.40
C LEU A 73 8.32 -28.11 14.10
N ALA A 74 7.05 -28.52 14.18
CA ALA A 74 6.22 -28.70 13.01
C ALA A 74 5.98 -27.36 12.27
N VAL A 75 5.88 -26.25 13.01
CA VAL A 75 5.78 -24.89 12.43
C VAL A 75 7.07 -24.49 11.71
N LEU A 76 8.24 -24.89 12.22
CA LEU A 76 9.54 -24.62 11.59
C LEU A 76 9.78 -25.46 10.31
N GLY A 77 9.05 -26.56 10.16
CA GLY A 77 9.10 -27.42 8.97
C GLY A 77 10.33 -28.32 8.93
N THR A 78 10.59 -28.93 7.76
CA THR A 78 11.68 -29.89 7.62
C THR A 78 13.05 -29.19 7.60
N PRO A 79 14.09 -29.74 8.24
CA PRO A 79 15.44 -29.21 8.15
C PRO A 79 15.91 -29.04 6.70
N ILE A 80 16.69 -28.00 6.44
CA ILE A 80 17.30 -27.76 5.13
C ILE A 80 18.70 -28.37 5.16
N ALA A 81 18.81 -29.62 4.68
CA ALA A 81 20.06 -30.38 4.75
C ALA A 81 21.09 -30.01 3.67
N SER A 82 20.68 -29.38 2.56
CA SER A 82 21.56 -29.00 1.47
C SER A 82 21.05 -27.81 0.68
N THR A 83 21.96 -27.16 -0.05
CA THR A 83 21.65 -26.01 -0.93
C THR A 83 20.66 -26.38 -2.05
N THR A 84 20.72 -27.61 -2.55
CA THR A 84 19.77 -28.12 -3.57
C THR A 84 18.36 -28.21 -3.00
N VAL A 85 18.21 -28.72 -1.77
CA VAL A 85 16.93 -28.80 -1.07
C VAL A 85 16.41 -27.39 -0.72
N ALA A 86 17.31 -26.48 -0.31
CA ALA A 86 16.96 -25.08 -0.06
C ALA A 86 16.35 -24.41 -1.30
N ARG A 87 16.99 -24.61 -2.46
CA ARG A 87 16.51 -24.08 -3.75
C ARG A 87 15.16 -24.66 -4.13
N GLY A 88 14.97 -25.97 -3.98
CA GLY A 88 13.69 -26.63 -4.23
C GLY A 88 12.56 -26.06 -3.36
N LYS A 89 12.81 -25.90 -2.06
CA LYS A 89 11.85 -25.32 -1.12
C LYS A 89 11.51 -23.85 -1.43
N LEU A 90 12.51 -23.03 -1.78
CA LEU A 90 12.28 -21.65 -2.16
C LEU A 90 11.44 -21.57 -3.45
N HIS A 91 11.74 -22.42 -4.42
CA HIS A 91 10.98 -22.50 -5.66
C HIS A 91 9.52 -22.94 -5.39
N GLU A 92 9.31 -23.96 -4.57
CA GLU A 92 7.97 -24.40 -4.16
C GLU A 92 7.20 -23.29 -3.43
N ALA A 93 7.87 -22.55 -2.54
CA ALA A 93 7.27 -21.41 -1.86
C ALA A 93 6.89 -20.28 -2.85
N ALA A 94 7.73 -20.01 -3.84
CA ALA A 94 7.45 -19.03 -4.89
C ALA A 94 6.26 -19.46 -5.75
N MET A 95 6.22 -20.73 -6.17
CA MET A 95 5.12 -21.32 -6.94
C MET A 95 3.79 -21.29 -6.20
N ARG A 96 3.79 -21.39 -4.87
CA ARG A 96 2.58 -21.23 -4.05
C ARG A 96 2.15 -19.76 -3.90
N LEU A 97 3.11 -18.86 -3.77
CA LEU A 97 2.84 -17.43 -3.53
C LEU A 97 2.36 -16.71 -4.80
N GLN A 98 2.92 -17.05 -5.96
CA GLN A 98 2.60 -16.43 -7.25
C GLN A 98 1.09 -16.36 -7.57
N PRO A 99 0.32 -17.47 -7.59
CA PRO A 99 -1.09 -17.42 -7.91
C PRO A 99 -1.89 -16.60 -6.87
N GLN A 100 -1.47 -16.61 -5.61
CA GLN A 100 -2.12 -15.82 -4.56
C GLN A 100 -1.88 -14.32 -4.73
N LEU A 101 -0.67 -13.93 -5.14
CA LEU A 101 -0.37 -12.54 -5.47
C LEU A 101 -1.16 -12.06 -6.69
N ILE A 102 -1.32 -12.91 -7.70
CA ILE A 102 -2.15 -12.60 -8.87
C ILE A 102 -3.61 -12.40 -8.46
N ALA A 103 -4.16 -13.31 -7.64
CA ALA A 103 -5.51 -13.17 -7.11
C ALA A 103 -5.67 -11.87 -6.30
N PHE A 104 -4.71 -11.56 -5.43
CA PHE A 104 -4.68 -10.33 -4.64
C PHE A 104 -4.68 -9.06 -5.51
N LEU A 105 -3.86 -9.03 -6.56
CA LEU A 105 -3.82 -7.94 -7.54
C LEU A 105 -5.13 -7.81 -8.32
N ASN A 106 -5.83 -8.91 -8.57
CA ASN A 106 -7.14 -8.91 -9.22
C ASN A 106 -8.29 -8.62 -8.26
N ALA A 107 -8.00 -8.33 -6.99
CA ALA A 107 -8.98 -8.19 -5.91
C ALA A 107 -9.87 -9.42 -5.68
N ASP A 108 -9.35 -10.60 -6.03
CA ASP A 108 -9.94 -11.89 -5.67
C ASP A 108 -9.36 -12.33 -4.31
N TYR A 109 -9.91 -11.75 -3.24
CA TYR A 109 -9.44 -11.98 -1.87
C TYR A 109 -10.05 -13.24 -1.28
N ASP A 110 -9.22 -14.11 -0.70
CA ASP A 110 -9.72 -15.28 0.01
C ASP A 110 -10.47 -14.91 1.30
N HIS A 111 -11.39 -15.78 1.73
CA HIS A 111 -12.21 -15.54 2.92
C HIS A 111 -11.39 -15.37 4.21
N ALA A 112 -10.22 -16.03 4.31
CA ALA A 112 -9.37 -15.91 5.49
C ALA A 112 -8.72 -14.52 5.58
N TYR A 113 -8.29 -13.98 4.43
CA TYR A 113 -7.74 -12.65 4.29
C TYR A 113 -8.80 -11.60 4.61
N LEU A 114 -10.01 -11.75 4.07
CA LEU A 114 -11.15 -10.89 4.37
C LEU A 114 -11.48 -10.92 5.86
N ALA A 115 -11.58 -12.10 6.47
CA ALA A 115 -11.86 -12.21 7.90
C ALA A 115 -10.78 -11.58 8.79
N ALA A 116 -9.51 -11.67 8.40
CA ALA A 116 -8.39 -11.07 9.11
C ALA A 116 -8.33 -9.53 8.99
N HIS A 117 -9.02 -8.95 8.01
CA HIS A 117 -8.96 -7.51 7.71
C HIS A 117 -10.32 -6.81 7.75
N LYS A 118 -11.40 -7.52 8.11
CA LYS A 118 -12.78 -7.00 8.13
C LYS A 118 -13.00 -5.79 9.04
N ASP A 119 -12.25 -5.70 10.14
CA ASP A 119 -12.41 -4.66 11.16
C ASP A 119 -11.55 -3.42 10.84
N LYS A 120 -10.80 -3.46 9.74
CA LYS A 120 -10.03 -2.32 9.26
C LYS A 120 -10.96 -1.40 8.47
N PRO A 121 -10.95 -0.08 8.75
CA PRO A 121 -11.92 0.84 8.18
C PRO A 121 -11.87 0.85 6.64
N ILE A 122 -13.04 0.68 6.02
CA ILE A 122 -13.19 0.80 4.56
C ILE A 122 -12.85 2.25 4.17
N PRO A 123 -12.04 2.50 3.12
CA PRO A 123 -11.27 3.72 3.05
C PRO A 123 -11.94 4.69 2.08
N THR A 124 -12.24 5.88 2.56
CA THR A 124 -12.66 7.01 1.72
C THR A 124 -11.47 7.85 1.22
N SER A 125 -10.24 7.65 1.74
CA SER A 125 -9.08 8.54 1.48
C SER A 125 -7.79 7.90 0.92
N GLY A 126 -7.76 6.59 0.63
CA GLY A 126 -6.56 5.95 0.06
C GLY A 126 -5.46 5.57 1.07
N GLU A 127 -5.77 5.61 2.37
CA GLU A 127 -4.85 5.22 3.45
C GLU A 127 -4.82 3.71 3.73
N ASP A 128 -5.75 2.93 3.17
CA ASP A 128 -5.86 1.52 3.51
C ASP A 128 -5.18 0.61 2.50
N VAL A 129 -4.24 -0.19 2.99
CA VAL A 129 -3.27 -0.92 2.17
C VAL A 129 -3.74 -2.35 1.86
N TYR A 130 -4.91 -2.77 2.39
CA TYR A 130 -5.37 -4.16 2.32
C TYR A 130 -6.27 -4.45 1.10
N PHE A 131 -7.01 -3.45 0.61
CA PHE A 131 -7.90 -3.59 -0.54
C PHE A 131 -7.41 -2.79 -1.73
N ILE A 132 -6.41 -3.36 -2.40
CA ILE A 132 -5.63 -2.69 -3.44
C ILE A 132 -6.47 -2.00 -4.51
N ARG A 133 -7.50 -2.66 -5.07
CA ARG A 133 -8.28 -2.09 -6.17
C ARG A 133 -9.18 -0.93 -5.75
N SER A 134 -9.81 -1.03 -4.57
CA SER A 134 -10.61 0.09 -4.04
C SER A 134 -9.73 1.29 -3.67
N SER A 135 -8.56 1.04 -3.10
CA SER A 135 -7.63 2.10 -2.71
C SER A 135 -7.03 2.80 -3.93
N LEU A 136 -6.62 2.04 -4.96
CA LEU A 136 -6.17 2.60 -6.23
C LEU A 136 -7.29 3.41 -6.92
N LEU A 137 -8.54 2.93 -6.87
CA LEU A 137 -9.68 3.70 -7.38
C LEU A 137 -9.89 5.02 -6.60
N GLY A 138 -9.71 5.01 -5.28
CA GLY A 138 -9.76 6.22 -4.45
C GLY A 138 -8.68 7.23 -4.86
N LEU A 139 -7.44 6.78 -5.02
CA LEU A 139 -6.33 7.62 -5.50
C LEU A 139 -6.61 8.17 -6.90
N TYR A 140 -7.16 7.34 -7.80
CA TYR A 140 -7.50 7.75 -9.15
C TYR A 140 -8.59 8.84 -9.17
N LYS A 141 -9.65 8.69 -8.36
CA LYS A 141 -10.68 9.72 -8.21
C LYS A 141 -10.11 11.05 -7.71
N LYS A 142 -9.18 10.99 -6.75
CA LYS A 142 -8.46 12.17 -6.25
C LYS A 142 -7.66 12.84 -7.37
N TYR A 143 -6.91 12.06 -8.15
CA TYR A 143 -6.17 12.56 -9.31
C TYR A 143 -7.06 13.24 -10.34
N CYS A 144 -8.21 12.63 -10.66
CA CYS A 144 -9.19 13.24 -11.57
C CYS A 144 -9.70 14.58 -11.04
N SER A 145 -9.95 14.68 -9.73
CA SER A 145 -10.37 15.92 -9.06
C SER A 145 -9.26 16.98 -9.11
N ASP A 146 -8.04 16.62 -8.75
CA ASP A 146 -6.88 17.53 -8.71
C ASP A 146 -6.60 18.11 -10.09
N MET A 147 -6.60 17.28 -11.13
CA MET A 147 -6.37 17.71 -12.51
C MET A 147 -7.55 18.53 -13.07
N SER A 148 -8.79 18.30 -12.59
CA SER A 148 -9.98 19.05 -13.01
C SER A 148 -10.10 20.42 -12.35
N SER A 149 -9.71 20.54 -11.08
CA SER A 149 -9.75 21.79 -10.31
C SER A 149 -8.98 22.93 -10.99
N LYS A 150 -7.90 22.59 -11.71
CA LYS A 150 -7.03 23.54 -12.42
C LYS A 150 -7.56 23.96 -13.80
N VAL A 151 -8.51 23.24 -14.38
CA VAL A 151 -9.12 23.58 -15.68
C VAL A 151 -10.40 24.40 -15.49
N ALA A 152 -11.13 24.18 -14.39
CA ALA A 152 -12.40 24.85 -14.11
C ALA A 152 -12.26 26.34 -13.73
N GLY A 153 -11.05 26.79 -13.37
CA GLY A 153 -10.78 28.16 -12.89
C GLY A 153 -10.58 29.22 -13.98
N PHE A 154 -10.68 28.87 -15.26
CA PHE A 154 -10.32 29.79 -16.34
C PHE A 154 -11.30 30.96 -16.50
N HIS A 155 -10.90 32.13 -15.98
CA HIS A 155 -11.56 33.40 -16.27
C HIS A 155 -11.05 33.96 -17.62
N PRO A 156 -11.91 34.55 -18.47
CA PRO A 156 -11.49 35.12 -19.77
C PRO A 156 -10.25 36.03 -19.69
N SER A 157 -10.16 36.84 -18.64
CA SER A 157 -9.02 37.74 -18.36
C SER A 157 -7.66 37.05 -18.18
N GLU A 158 -7.64 35.80 -17.72
CA GLU A 158 -6.39 35.03 -17.61
C GLU A 158 -5.91 34.54 -18.97
N ILE A 159 -6.84 34.22 -19.89
CA ILE A 159 -6.51 33.82 -21.27
C ILE A 159 -6.05 35.04 -22.05
N GLU A 160 -6.70 36.19 -21.90
CA GLU A 160 -6.23 37.46 -22.48
C GLU A 160 -4.79 37.77 -22.03
N GLY A 161 -4.50 37.63 -20.73
CA GLY A 161 -3.13 37.82 -20.21
C GLY A 161 -2.11 36.78 -20.68
N LEU A 162 -2.54 35.55 -20.98
CA LEU A 162 -1.69 34.50 -21.55
C LEU A 162 -1.47 34.70 -23.04
N VAL A 163 -2.51 35.07 -23.79
CA VAL A 163 -2.47 35.40 -25.22
C VAL A 163 -1.53 36.58 -25.42
N ALA A 164 -1.70 37.67 -24.68
CA ALA A 164 -0.79 38.82 -24.70
C ALA A 164 0.66 38.47 -24.33
N ARG A 165 0.87 37.48 -23.45
CA ARG A 165 2.22 37.01 -23.06
C ARG A 165 2.89 36.17 -24.15
N TYR A 166 2.12 35.43 -24.93
CA TYR A 166 2.62 34.46 -25.90
C TYR A 166 2.50 34.90 -27.37
N GLU A 167 1.74 35.95 -27.69
CA GLU A 167 1.57 36.47 -29.05
C GLU A 167 2.83 37.10 -29.65
N GLY A 168 3.69 37.75 -28.85
CA GLY A 168 4.89 38.40 -29.38
C GLY A 168 4.60 39.35 -30.57
N ASN A 169 5.55 39.51 -31.51
CA ASN A 169 5.41 40.37 -32.71
C ASN A 169 4.54 39.75 -33.84
N ASN A 170 3.65 38.81 -33.53
CA ASN A 170 2.84 38.18 -34.57
C ASN A 170 1.71 39.12 -35.05
N LEU A 171 1.26 38.93 -36.29
CA LEU A 171 0.21 39.75 -36.91
C LEU A 171 -1.11 39.60 -36.15
N SER A 172 -1.74 40.72 -35.77
CA SER A 172 -3.00 40.74 -35.01
C SER A 172 -4.17 40.17 -35.81
N GLY A 173 -5.15 39.60 -35.10
CA GLY A 173 -6.45 39.17 -35.65
C GLY A 173 -6.64 37.68 -36.00
N LEU A 174 -5.63 36.81 -35.88
CA LEU A 174 -5.80 35.36 -36.03
C LEU A 174 -5.13 34.61 -34.88
N VAL A 175 -5.90 33.78 -34.17
CA VAL A 175 -5.38 32.90 -33.11
C VAL A 175 -4.32 31.98 -33.68
N ASP A 176 -3.05 32.31 -33.45
CA ASP A 176 -1.93 31.53 -33.94
C ASP A 176 -1.83 30.20 -33.18
N TYR A 177 -1.61 29.13 -33.94
CA TYR A 177 -1.35 27.79 -33.42
C TYR A 177 -0.14 27.80 -32.47
N LEU A 178 0.87 28.65 -32.70
CA LEU A 178 2.03 28.74 -31.81
C LEU A 178 1.68 29.32 -30.44
N THR A 179 0.80 30.33 -30.40
CA THR A 179 0.25 30.86 -29.14
C THR A 179 -0.55 29.78 -28.42
N PHE A 180 -1.42 29.07 -29.14
CA PHE A 180 -2.18 27.94 -28.59
C PHE A 180 -1.28 26.87 -27.98
N LYS A 181 -0.26 26.44 -28.74
CA LYS A 181 0.72 25.45 -28.30
C LYS A 181 1.50 25.91 -27.09
N SER A 182 1.92 27.18 -27.06
CA SER A 182 2.70 27.74 -25.96
C SER A 182 1.89 27.80 -24.67
N ILE A 183 0.60 28.15 -24.76
CA ILE A 183 -0.33 28.14 -23.62
C ILE A 183 -0.52 26.71 -23.10
N VAL A 184 -0.84 25.76 -23.98
CA VAL A 184 -1.04 24.35 -23.62
C VAL A 184 0.20 23.77 -22.96
N ASN A 185 1.37 23.92 -23.58
CA ASN A 185 2.61 23.32 -23.08
C ASN A 185 3.12 24.03 -21.83
N GLY A 186 3.19 25.36 -21.85
CA GLY A 186 3.79 26.16 -20.80
C GLY A 186 2.97 26.14 -19.52
N HIS A 187 1.64 26.30 -19.64
CA HIS A 187 0.77 26.48 -18.48
C HIS A 187 0.08 25.18 -18.03
N PHE A 188 -0.41 24.34 -18.95
CA PHE A 188 -1.22 23.19 -18.58
C PHE A 188 -0.41 21.91 -18.47
N LEU A 189 0.34 21.54 -19.51
CA LEU A 189 1.08 20.28 -19.51
C LEU A 189 2.13 20.22 -18.40
N ASN A 190 2.82 21.32 -18.11
CA ASN A 190 3.78 21.36 -17.00
C ASN A 190 3.11 21.09 -15.64
N ASN A 191 1.96 21.72 -15.39
CA ASN A 191 1.21 21.50 -14.15
C ASN A 191 0.68 20.06 -14.07
N TRP A 192 0.11 19.57 -15.17
CA TRP A 192 -0.36 18.21 -15.30
C TRP A 192 0.75 17.18 -15.13
N ARG A 193 1.96 17.48 -15.60
CA ARG A 193 3.15 16.64 -15.39
C ARG A 193 3.43 16.45 -13.90
N VAL A 194 3.45 17.54 -13.13
CA VAL A 194 3.68 17.49 -11.69
C VAL A 194 2.59 16.69 -10.98
N ILE A 195 1.31 16.99 -11.26
CA ILE A 195 0.17 16.29 -10.64
C ILE A 195 0.21 14.79 -10.97
N THR A 196 0.44 14.44 -12.24
CA THR A 196 0.50 13.05 -12.70
C THR A 196 1.65 12.30 -12.05
N LYS A 197 2.84 12.92 -11.96
CA LYS A 197 4.00 12.33 -11.31
C LYS A 197 3.73 12.05 -9.84
N THR A 198 3.21 13.03 -9.10
CA THR A 198 2.85 12.85 -7.68
C THR A 198 1.81 11.75 -7.50
N HIS A 199 0.80 11.69 -8.37
CA HIS A 199 -0.23 10.65 -8.32
C HIS A 199 0.35 9.25 -8.53
N VAL A 200 1.15 9.06 -9.57
CA VAL A 200 1.73 7.75 -9.87
C VAL A 200 2.74 7.33 -8.81
N GLU A 201 3.53 8.25 -8.25
CA GLU A 201 4.41 7.97 -7.12
C GLU A 201 3.62 7.51 -5.89
N ALA A 202 2.47 8.14 -5.61
CA ALA A 202 1.58 7.71 -4.52
C ALA A 202 0.98 6.32 -4.77
N MET A 203 0.50 6.04 -5.99
CA MET A 203 -0.01 4.71 -6.35
C MET A 203 1.08 3.64 -6.28
N HIS A 204 2.30 3.96 -6.70
CA HIS A 204 3.42 3.02 -6.66
C HIS A 204 3.84 2.70 -5.23
N SER A 205 3.95 3.72 -4.37
CA SER A 205 4.20 3.51 -2.94
C SER A 205 3.11 2.63 -2.32
N HIS A 206 1.85 2.96 -2.60
CA HIS A 206 0.73 2.22 -2.04
C HIS A 206 0.70 0.74 -2.49
N LEU A 207 0.94 0.50 -3.78
CA LEU A 207 1.03 -0.86 -4.32
C LEU A 207 2.19 -1.64 -3.68
N TYR A 208 3.35 -0.99 -3.53
CA TYR A 208 4.51 -1.57 -2.86
C TYR A 208 4.19 -1.97 -1.42
N ASP A 209 3.57 -1.08 -0.66
CA ASP A 209 3.20 -1.34 0.73
C ASP A 209 2.17 -2.48 0.81
N ALA A 210 1.18 -2.51 -0.08
CA ALA A 210 0.13 -3.53 -0.12
C ALA A 210 0.72 -4.92 -0.38
N LEU A 211 1.54 -5.01 -1.42
CA LEU A 211 2.17 -6.27 -1.81
C LEU A 211 3.20 -6.72 -0.79
N SER A 212 3.98 -5.80 -0.20
CA SER A 212 4.93 -6.14 0.87
C SER A 212 4.22 -6.71 2.09
N HIS A 213 3.11 -6.11 2.51
CA HIS A 213 2.28 -6.66 3.60
C HIS A 213 1.68 -8.01 3.24
N PHE A 214 1.17 -8.16 2.01
CA PHE A 214 0.59 -9.42 1.56
C PHE A 214 1.63 -10.55 1.49
N ILE A 215 2.83 -10.26 0.97
CA ILE A 215 3.96 -11.19 0.97
C ILE A 215 4.33 -11.55 2.40
N ALA A 216 4.42 -10.57 3.31
CA ALA A 216 4.71 -10.85 4.73
C ALA A 216 3.65 -11.74 5.40
N TYR A 217 2.37 -11.54 5.05
CA TYR A 217 1.24 -12.31 5.57
C TYR A 217 1.21 -13.76 5.03
N LYS A 218 1.38 -13.95 3.72
CA LYS A 218 1.26 -15.27 3.07
C LYS A 218 2.55 -16.08 3.02
N ALA A 219 3.71 -15.43 2.96
CA ALA A 219 4.97 -16.14 2.84
C ALA A 219 5.34 -16.88 4.13
N ASN A 220 5.89 -18.08 3.95
CA ASN A 220 6.50 -18.85 5.03
C ASN A 220 7.59 -18.02 5.73
N SER A 221 7.73 -18.20 7.05
CA SER A 221 8.67 -17.45 7.88
C SER A 221 10.11 -17.44 7.32
N THR A 222 10.56 -18.56 6.76
CA THR A 222 11.92 -18.70 6.20
C THR A 222 12.11 -18.00 4.86
N ALA A 223 11.06 -17.84 4.06
CA ALA A 223 11.14 -17.26 2.71
C ALA A 223 10.68 -15.80 2.65
N ARG A 224 9.99 -15.35 3.71
CA ARG A 224 9.44 -14.00 3.84
C ARG A 224 10.47 -12.92 3.54
N ASP A 225 11.60 -12.93 4.25
CA ASP A 225 12.60 -11.87 4.13
C ASP A 225 13.22 -11.83 2.72
N VAL A 226 13.44 -13.01 2.13
CA VAL A 226 13.95 -13.15 0.77
C VAL A 226 12.96 -12.57 -0.24
N PHE A 227 11.68 -12.94 -0.14
CA PHE A 227 10.66 -12.43 -1.05
C PHE A 227 10.44 -10.94 -0.90
N THR A 228 10.34 -10.42 0.32
CA THR A 228 10.22 -8.98 0.56
C THR A 228 11.43 -8.21 0.02
N HIS A 229 12.64 -8.73 0.22
CA HIS A 229 13.86 -8.10 -0.31
C HIS A 229 13.90 -8.09 -1.84
N VAL A 230 13.62 -9.22 -2.48
CA VAL A 230 13.60 -9.33 -3.95
C VAL A 230 12.50 -8.44 -4.53
N PHE A 231 11.32 -8.43 -3.92
CA PHE A 231 10.22 -7.57 -4.33
C PHE A 231 10.58 -6.08 -4.21
N GLY A 232 11.24 -5.67 -3.13
CA GLY A 232 11.73 -4.30 -2.98
C GLY A 232 12.73 -3.88 -4.06
N ARG A 233 13.61 -4.78 -4.50
CA ARG A 233 14.49 -4.51 -5.64
C ARG A 233 13.70 -4.39 -6.95
N PHE A 234 12.75 -5.29 -7.19
CA PHE A 234 11.90 -5.26 -8.38
C PHE A 234 11.10 -3.96 -8.47
N SER A 235 10.41 -3.56 -7.39
CA SER A 235 9.60 -2.35 -7.34
C SER A 235 10.42 -1.09 -7.62
N ARG A 236 11.67 -1.02 -7.17
CA ARG A 236 12.56 0.11 -7.51
C ARG A 236 12.86 0.20 -9.00
N LEU A 237 13.14 -0.93 -9.66
CA LEU A 237 13.40 -0.98 -11.09
C LEU A 237 12.15 -0.62 -11.89
N GLN A 238 11.00 -1.17 -11.49
CA GLN A 238 9.71 -0.86 -12.08
C GLN A 238 9.38 0.65 -11.98
N GLY A 239 9.67 1.28 -10.84
CA GLY A 239 9.47 2.72 -10.65
C GLY A 239 10.27 3.59 -11.64
N ILE A 240 11.41 3.11 -12.16
CA ILE A 240 12.18 3.81 -13.20
C ILE A 240 11.45 3.75 -14.54
N GLU A 241 10.96 2.57 -14.94
CA GLU A 241 10.22 2.41 -16.19
C GLU A 241 8.89 3.17 -16.17
N VAL A 242 8.15 3.08 -15.06
CA VAL A 242 6.94 3.87 -14.80
C VAL A 242 7.18 5.36 -15.03
N LYS A 243 8.30 5.91 -14.50
CA LYS A 243 8.65 7.32 -14.69
C LYS A 243 8.90 7.65 -16.16
N LYS A 244 9.64 6.82 -16.90
CA LYS A 244 9.88 7.03 -18.33
C LYS A 244 8.58 7.03 -19.13
N THR A 245 7.67 6.11 -18.83
CA THR A 245 6.37 6.01 -19.51
C THR A 245 5.51 7.26 -19.26
N ILE A 246 5.48 7.80 -18.04
CA ILE A 246 4.77 9.06 -17.74
C ILE A 246 5.32 10.22 -18.58
N GLU A 247 6.65 10.37 -18.63
CA GLU A 247 7.26 11.44 -19.42
C GLU A 247 6.88 11.29 -20.91
N SER A 248 6.91 10.08 -21.46
CA SER A 248 6.47 9.79 -22.83
C SER A 248 4.99 10.10 -23.08
N ILE A 249 4.10 9.82 -22.12
CA ILE A 249 2.66 10.12 -22.23
C ILE A 249 2.44 11.64 -22.30
N ILE A 250 3.08 12.40 -21.41
CA ILE A 250 2.92 13.86 -21.35
C ILE A 250 3.58 14.52 -22.57
N ASP A 251 4.75 14.08 -22.97
CA ASP A 251 5.46 14.61 -24.14
C ASP A 251 4.70 14.31 -25.44
N GLY A 252 3.96 13.21 -25.50
CA GLY A 252 3.06 12.89 -26.60
C GLY A 252 1.91 13.90 -26.78
N GLU A 253 1.57 14.67 -25.75
CA GLU A 253 0.53 15.71 -25.79
C GLU A 253 1.11 17.11 -26.06
N ALA A 254 2.43 17.25 -26.21
CA ALA A 254 3.11 18.53 -26.46
C ALA A 254 2.78 19.17 -27.82
N TYR A 255 2.09 18.44 -28.70
CA TYR A 255 1.63 18.91 -30.01
C TYR A 255 0.11 18.85 -30.01
N PRO A 256 -0.57 19.99 -29.76
CA PRO A 256 -1.99 20.00 -29.59
C PRO A 256 -2.73 19.78 -30.90
N LEU A 257 -3.01 18.50 -31.17
CA LEU A 257 -3.78 18.05 -32.31
C LEU A 257 -4.89 17.13 -31.80
N THR A 258 -6.09 17.31 -32.33
CA THR A 258 -7.22 16.46 -31.98
C THR A 258 -8.17 16.34 -33.16
N LEU A 259 -8.53 15.10 -33.48
CA LEU A 259 -9.61 14.75 -34.41
C LEU A 259 -10.88 14.38 -33.66
N SER A 260 -10.96 14.73 -32.37
CA SER A 260 -12.12 14.38 -31.54
C SER A 260 -13.38 15.05 -32.07
N ARG A 261 -14.42 14.24 -32.26
CA ARG A 261 -15.77 14.72 -32.59
C ARG A 261 -16.28 15.72 -31.55
N HIS A 262 -16.00 15.47 -30.27
CA HIS A 262 -16.39 16.36 -29.17
C HIS A 262 -15.72 17.74 -29.23
N TYR A 263 -14.48 17.80 -29.72
CA TYR A 263 -13.79 19.07 -29.93
C TYR A 263 -14.49 19.88 -31.03
N SER A 264 -14.77 19.25 -32.17
CA SER A 264 -15.46 19.89 -33.29
C SER A 264 -16.87 20.36 -32.90
N GLU A 265 -17.64 19.51 -32.22
CA GLU A 265 -18.99 19.85 -31.73
C GLU A 265 -18.98 20.99 -30.70
N ALA A 266 -17.99 21.02 -29.80
CA ALA A 266 -17.85 22.09 -28.82
C ALA A 266 -17.55 23.45 -29.48
N ILE A 267 -16.70 23.45 -30.52
CA ILE A 267 -16.40 24.66 -31.31
C ILE A 267 -17.64 25.13 -32.06
N HIS A 268 -18.34 24.23 -32.76
CA HIS A 268 -19.57 24.59 -33.48
C HIS A 268 -20.63 25.15 -32.53
N LYS A 269 -20.78 24.57 -31.32
CA LYS A 269 -21.70 25.06 -30.31
C LYS A 269 -21.31 26.44 -29.76
N ALA A 270 -20.01 26.70 -29.57
CA ALA A 270 -19.52 28.01 -29.15
C ALA A 270 -19.78 29.07 -30.23
N ARG A 271 -19.44 28.76 -31.50
CA ARG A 271 -19.68 29.65 -32.65
C ARG A 271 -21.18 29.93 -32.88
N SER A 272 -22.04 28.92 -32.72
CA SER A 272 -23.49 29.10 -32.81
C SER A 272 -24.07 30.01 -31.72
N LYS A 273 -23.40 30.12 -30.56
CA LYS A 273 -23.79 31.05 -29.49
C LYS A 273 -23.30 32.47 -29.76
N ASN A 274 -22.09 32.63 -30.29
CA ASN A 274 -21.53 33.95 -30.63
C ASN A 274 -22.16 34.58 -31.88
N ASN A 275 -22.70 33.80 -32.81
CA ASN A 275 -23.53 34.30 -33.92
C ASN A 275 -24.89 34.91 -33.47
N ARG A 276 -25.12 35.04 -32.16
CA ARG A 276 -26.26 35.78 -31.57
C ARG A 276 -25.86 37.15 -31.00
N LEU A 277 -24.77 37.76 -31.49
CA LEU A 277 -24.46 39.16 -31.21
C LEU A 277 -25.52 40.09 -31.84
N PRO A 278 -25.91 41.19 -31.16
CA PRO A 278 -27.03 42.03 -31.54
C PRO A 278 -26.73 42.76 -32.86
N ALA A 279 -27.74 42.87 -33.72
CA ALA A 279 -27.66 43.71 -34.90
C ALA A 279 -27.17 45.10 -34.51
N LEU A 280 -26.01 45.53 -35.04
CA LEU A 280 -25.51 46.88 -34.90
C LEU A 280 -26.63 47.87 -35.30
N PRO A 281 -26.91 48.92 -34.49
CA PRO A 281 -27.75 50.00 -34.95
C PRO A 281 -27.07 50.64 -36.16
N ARG A 282 -27.66 50.46 -37.36
CA ARG A 282 -27.29 51.25 -38.52
C ARG A 282 -27.77 52.67 -38.27
N ASP A 283 -26.90 53.50 -37.69
CA ASP A 283 -27.09 54.94 -37.69
C ASP A 283 -26.42 55.52 -38.94
N PRO A 284 -27.18 56.05 -39.92
CA PRO A 284 -26.65 56.42 -41.24
C PRO A 284 -25.97 57.80 -41.29
N SER A 285 -25.61 58.41 -40.15
CA SER A 285 -25.08 59.79 -40.14
C SER A 285 -23.78 59.97 -39.38
N VAL A 286 -22.67 59.39 -39.85
CA VAL A 286 -21.33 59.91 -39.51
C VAL A 286 -20.39 59.75 -40.71
N THR A 287 -20.35 60.76 -41.55
CA THR A 287 -19.27 60.99 -42.53
C THR A 287 -18.13 61.74 -41.83
N ASP A 288 -17.30 61.05 -41.05
CA ASP A 288 -15.93 61.46 -40.71
C ASP A 288 -15.29 60.47 -39.73
N LEU A 289 -14.74 59.36 -40.24
CA LEU A 289 -14.06 58.34 -39.43
C LEU A 289 -12.82 57.73 -40.14
N SER A 290 -12.11 58.49 -40.98
CA SER A 290 -10.92 57.92 -41.64
C SER A 290 -9.68 57.84 -40.75
N ASN A 291 -9.63 58.56 -39.62
CA ASN A 291 -8.40 58.69 -38.82
C ASN A 291 -8.47 58.08 -37.40
N SER A 292 -9.61 57.56 -36.98
CA SER A 292 -9.80 56.90 -35.66
C SER A 292 -10.16 55.41 -35.75
N ALA A 293 -10.43 54.89 -36.95
CA ALA A 293 -10.70 53.47 -37.17
C ALA A 293 -9.46 52.57 -36.99
N GLY A 294 -8.26 53.08 -37.29
CA GLY A 294 -7.02 52.30 -37.21
C GLY A 294 -6.54 51.96 -35.80
N LEU A 295 -6.97 52.70 -34.77
CA LEU A 295 -6.55 52.48 -33.37
C LEU A 295 -7.56 51.63 -32.57
N LEU A 296 -8.81 51.53 -33.04
CA LEU A 296 -9.88 50.78 -32.39
C LEU A 296 -10.11 49.38 -32.99
N MET A 297 -9.66 49.13 -34.23
CA MET A 297 -9.80 47.82 -34.87
C MET A 297 -8.84 46.77 -34.32
N THR A 298 -7.62 47.14 -33.92
CA THR A 298 -6.65 46.16 -33.38
C THR A 298 -7.07 45.60 -32.02
N ASP A 299 -7.57 46.45 -31.11
CA ASP A 299 -8.07 46.01 -29.80
C ASP A 299 -9.35 45.15 -29.94
N TRP A 300 -10.20 45.43 -30.94
CA TRP A 300 -11.40 44.63 -31.20
C TRP A 300 -11.09 43.25 -31.78
N ASP A 301 -10.10 43.17 -32.66
CA ASP A 301 -9.68 41.91 -33.29
C ASP A 301 -8.99 40.98 -32.29
N ASP A 302 -8.19 41.52 -31.37
CA ASP A 302 -7.50 40.73 -30.32
C ASP A 302 -8.48 40.22 -29.25
N VAL A 303 -9.47 41.03 -28.87
CA VAL A 303 -10.56 40.60 -27.97
C VAL A 303 -11.44 39.52 -28.62
N LEU A 304 -11.72 39.64 -29.92
CA LEU A 304 -12.48 38.64 -30.66
C LEU A 304 -11.69 37.34 -30.83
N ALA A 305 -10.39 37.42 -31.10
CA ALA A 305 -9.48 36.28 -31.19
C ALA A 305 -9.38 35.55 -29.84
N ALA A 306 -9.25 36.28 -28.73
CA ALA A 306 -9.27 35.70 -27.39
C ALA A 306 -10.61 34.98 -27.10
N ASP A 307 -11.75 35.59 -27.44
CA ASP A 307 -13.07 35.01 -27.24
C ASP A 307 -13.30 33.72 -28.06
N GLU A 308 -12.73 33.64 -29.28
CA GLU A 308 -12.74 32.41 -30.08
C GLU A 308 -11.77 31.33 -29.56
N MET A 309 -10.65 31.73 -28.94
CA MET A 309 -9.63 30.81 -28.45
C MET A 309 -10.06 30.07 -27.17
N ILE A 310 -10.79 30.75 -26.26
CA ILE A 310 -11.27 30.18 -25.00
C ILE A 310 -12.04 28.85 -25.18
N PRO A 311 -13.09 28.78 -26.02
CA PRO A 311 -13.83 27.53 -26.21
C PRO A 311 -12.98 26.44 -26.88
N CYS A 312 -12.06 26.80 -27.77
CA CYS A 312 -11.13 25.86 -28.40
C CYS A 312 -10.17 25.25 -27.35
N LEU A 313 -9.55 26.10 -26.51
CA LEU A 313 -8.69 25.65 -25.42
C LEU A 313 -9.45 24.75 -24.45
N ARG A 314 -10.64 25.15 -23.99
CA ARG A 314 -11.46 24.33 -23.07
C ARG A 314 -11.81 22.96 -23.66
N ALA A 315 -12.22 22.93 -24.93
CA ALA A 315 -12.58 21.69 -25.60
C ALA A 315 -11.37 20.77 -25.79
N TYR A 316 -10.22 21.34 -26.19
CA TYR A 316 -8.97 20.61 -26.34
C TYR A 316 -8.50 20.05 -25.00
N LEU A 317 -8.37 20.90 -23.97
CA LEU A 317 -7.88 20.52 -22.65
C LEU A 317 -8.75 19.44 -22.00
N LYS A 318 -10.08 19.51 -22.17
CA LYS A 318 -10.97 18.44 -21.73
C LYS A 318 -10.59 17.11 -22.39
N THR A 319 -10.42 17.10 -23.71
CA THR A 319 -10.09 15.89 -24.48
C THR A 319 -8.69 15.37 -24.12
N ALA A 320 -7.69 16.24 -24.08
CA ALA A 320 -6.31 15.88 -23.75
C ALA A 320 -6.22 15.30 -22.33
N ARG A 321 -6.93 15.89 -21.37
CA ARG A 321 -7.01 15.38 -20.00
C ARG A 321 -7.60 13.97 -19.94
N GLU A 322 -8.71 13.73 -20.64
CA GLU A 322 -9.34 12.39 -20.71
C GLU A 322 -8.36 11.36 -21.32
N ARG A 323 -7.64 11.73 -22.39
CA ARG A 323 -6.59 10.85 -22.96
C ARG A 323 -5.46 10.57 -21.98
N ILE A 324 -4.97 11.58 -21.27
CA ILE A 324 -3.90 11.41 -20.28
C ILE A 324 -4.37 10.50 -19.15
N PHE A 325 -5.59 10.70 -18.65
CA PHE A 325 -6.18 9.81 -17.63
C PHE A 325 -6.19 8.35 -18.07
N ASP A 326 -6.73 8.08 -19.25
CA ASP A 326 -6.83 6.72 -19.78
C ASP A 326 -5.45 6.11 -20.01
N LYS A 327 -4.51 6.85 -20.59
CA LYS A 327 -3.13 6.37 -20.81
C LYS A 327 -2.40 6.11 -19.52
N VAL A 328 -2.47 7.02 -18.55
CA VAL A 328 -1.80 6.84 -17.24
C VAL A 328 -2.36 5.60 -16.51
N LEU A 329 -3.68 5.41 -16.55
CA LEU A 329 -4.31 4.24 -15.95
C LEU A 329 -3.90 2.95 -16.67
N MET A 330 -3.98 2.92 -17.98
CA MET A 330 -3.79 1.69 -18.75
C MET A 330 -2.32 1.32 -18.96
N GLU A 331 -1.48 2.29 -19.35
CA GLU A 331 -0.06 2.04 -19.69
C GLU A 331 0.82 2.02 -18.45
N THR A 332 0.55 2.88 -17.47
CA THR A 332 1.39 2.95 -16.27
C THR A 332 0.89 2.00 -15.19
N ILE A 333 -0.36 2.12 -14.77
CA ILE A 333 -0.87 1.36 -13.61
C ILE A 333 -1.22 -0.08 -14.01
N GLU A 334 -2.09 -0.29 -14.99
CA GLU A 334 -2.48 -1.66 -15.36
C GLU A 334 -1.34 -2.41 -16.04
N HIS A 335 -0.66 -1.79 -17.00
CA HIS A 335 0.38 -2.47 -17.76
C HIS A 335 1.69 -2.60 -16.97
N HIS A 336 2.31 -1.53 -16.50
CA HIS A 336 3.57 -1.69 -15.76
C HIS A 336 3.38 -2.20 -14.33
N MET A 337 2.34 -1.72 -13.63
CA MET A 337 2.22 -1.96 -12.19
C MET A 337 1.45 -3.22 -11.81
N VAL A 338 0.44 -3.64 -12.58
CA VAL A 338 -0.33 -4.86 -12.30
C VAL A 338 0.12 -6.03 -13.17
N LYS A 339 0.13 -5.87 -14.50
CA LYS A 339 0.41 -6.95 -15.46
C LYS A 339 1.91 -7.19 -15.64
N GLY A 340 2.69 -6.12 -15.68
CA GLY A 340 4.14 -6.12 -15.86
C GLY A 340 4.90 -6.75 -14.69
N MET A 341 4.24 -6.96 -13.55
CA MET A 341 4.77 -7.77 -12.45
C MET A 341 4.96 -9.25 -12.78
N TRP A 342 4.34 -9.75 -13.86
CA TRP A 342 4.32 -11.20 -14.18
C TRP A 342 4.63 -11.52 -15.64
N GLY A 343 4.56 -10.53 -16.53
CA GLY A 343 4.58 -10.73 -17.99
C GLY A 343 5.94 -10.56 -18.68
N SER A 344 7.05 -10.46 -17.97
CA SER A 344 8.39 -10.33 -18.55
C SER A 344 9.28 -11.54 -18.29
#